data_AF-A0A8J7CU01-F1
#
_entry.id   AF-A0A8J7CU01-F1
#
_cell.length_a   1.000
_cell.length_b   1.000
_cell.length_c   1.000
_cell.angle_alpha   90.00
_cell.angle_beta   90.00
_cell.angle_gamma   90.00
#
_symmetry.space_group_name_H-M   'P 1'
#
loop_
_entity.id
_entity.type
_entity.pdbx_description
1 polymer ?
#
loop_
_entity_poly.entity_id
_entity_poly.type
_entity_poly.pdbx_seq_one_letter_code
_entity_poly.pdbx_strand_id
1 'polypeptide(L)'
;MRFPIIAATFMAASVSIGTILSVATPASAQEILTCSSQNNQRNICSTPTRGRVRFVRQLSNASCRGNWGYRRNSIWVRNGCRAEFSVGDNRNGRYDGNDRYGRNDRYDRNDRYGRNDRYDRNDRYDRYNRNDRYYR
;
A
#
# COMPACT_ATOMS: atom_id res chain seq x y z
N MET A 1 64.47 44.27 25.45
CA MET A 1 63.67 45.45 25.06
C MET A 1 62.90 45.11 23.79
N ARG A 2 61.65 45.58 23.73
CA ARG A 2 60.65 45.42 22.67
C ARG A 2 61.18 45.96 21.32
N PHE A 3 60.77 45.39 20.18
CA PHE A 3 59.96 46.08 19.16
C PHE A 3 59.28 45.06 18.22
N PRO A 4 57.94 45.14 18.00
CA PRO A 4 57.18 44.27 17.12
C PRO A 4 56.79 44.93 15.77
N ILE A 5 56.12 44.16 14.89
CA ILE A 5 55.34 44.56 13.69
C ILE A 5 56.24 44.73 12.44
N ILE A 6 56.05 43.99 11.34
CA ILE A 6 55.10 44.21 10.22
C ILE A 6 54.73 42.82 9.63
N ALA A 7 53.52 42.31 9.86
CA ALA A 7 52.35 42.45 8.98
C ALA A 7 52.61 42.04 7.52
N ALA A 8 52.61 40.73 7.24
CA ALA A 8 52.43 40.21 5.89
C ALA A 8 50.98 39.76 5.72
N THR A 9 50.15 40.67 5.26
CA THR A 9 48.81 40.39 4.73
C THR A 9 48.95 39.65 3.41
N PHE A 10 48.72 38.34 3.42
CA PHE A 10 48.38 37.59 2.20
C PHE A 10 46.87 37.40 2.14
N MET A 11 46.29 38.01 1.11
CA MET A 11 44.86 37.98 0.80
C MET A 11 44.36 36.59 0.42
N ALA A 12 43.10 36.36 0.80
CA ALA A 12 42.12 35.43 0.22
C ALA A 12 42.43 33.92 0.34
N ALA A 13 41.53 33.06 0.75
CA ALA A 13 40.07 33.10 0.63
C ALA A 13 39.42 32.58 1.91
N SER A 14 38.38 33.28 2.35
CA SER A 14 37.36 32.72 3.21
C SER A 14 36.74 31.52 2.48
N VAL A 15 37.18 30.30 2.80
CA VAL A 15 36.39 29.13 2.49
C VAL A 15 35.29 29.10 3.53
N SER A 16 34.23 29.87 3.25
CA SER A 16 32.92 29.67 3.87
C SER A 16 32.52 28.24 3.50
N ILE A 17 32.86 27.27 4.35
CA ILE A 17 32.33 25.92 4.23
C ILE A 17 30.85 26.08 4.56
N GLY A 18 30.07 26.35 3.52
CA GLY A 18 28.62 26.30 3.57
C GLY A 18 28.26 24.90 4.04
N THR A 19 27.88 24.78 5.30
CA THR A 19 27.33 23.56 5.84
C THR A 19 26.00 23.36 5.14
N ILE A 20 26.03 22.57 4.06
CA ILE A 20 24.83 22.08 3.42
C ILE A 20 24.11 21.24 4.47
N LEU A 21 23.08 21.83 5.09
CA LEU A 21 22.12 21.09 5.91
C LEU A 21 21.34 20.22 4.94
N SER A 22 21.83 18.99 4.72
CA SER A 22 21.08 17.94 4.06
C SER A 22 19.86 17.62 4.93
N VAL A 23 18.74 18.29 4.66
CA VAL A 23 17.44 17.88 5.18
C VAL A 23 17.07 16.57 4.51
N ALA A 24 17.43 15.46 5.17
CA ALA A 24 16.91 14.16 4.82
C ALA A 24 15.38 14.23 4.95
N THR A 25 14.68 14.24 3.82
CA THR A 25 13.22 14.07 3.83
C THR A 25 12.91 12.74 4.52
N PRO A 26 11.97 12.68 5.47
CA PRO A 26 11.60 11.42 6.08
C PRO A 26 11.08 10.51 4.96
N ALA A 27 11.81 9.43 4.68
CA ALA A 27 11.29 8.35 3.87
C ALA A 27 10.01 7.86 4.57
N SER A 28 8.86 7.93 3.89
CA SER A 28 7.60 7.37 4.37
C SER A 28 7.68 5.85 4.29
N ALA A 29 8.48 5.27 5.17
CA ALA A 29 8.56 3.84 5.38
C ALA A 29 7.31 3.41 6.16
N GLN A 30 6.70 2.29 5.77
CA GLN A 30 5.69 1.67 6.63
C GLN A 30 6.36 1.31 7.96
N GLU A 31 5.94 1.93 9.06
CA GLU A 31 6.52 1.71 10.37
C GLU A 31 5.99 0.38 10.94
N ILE A 32 6.89 -0.56 11.24
CA ILE A 32 6.53 -1.80 11.93
C ILE A 32 6.65 -1.56 13.43
N LEU A 33 5.53 -1.66 14.13
CA LEU A 33 5.41 -1.48 15.57
C LEU A 33 5.06 -2.79 16.25
N THR A 34 5.83 -3.16 17.27
CA THR A 34 5.51 -4.29 18.16
C THR A 34 4.67 -3.81 19.34
N CYS A 35 3.52 -4.42 19.58
CA CYS A 35 2.70 -4.14 20.76
C CYS A 35 2.39 -5.44 21.52
N SER A 36 2.49 -5.40 22.85
CA SER A 36 2.35 -6.58 23.72
C SER A 36 1.44 -6.33 24.91
N SER A 37 0.59 -7.29 25.25
CA SER A 37 -0.19 -7.32 26.47
C SER A 37 0.72 -7.65 27.65
N GLN A 38 0.58 -6.89 28.74
CA GLN A 38 1.39 -7.08 29.95
C GLN A 38 0.51 -7.68 31.05
N ASN A 39 0.98 -8.73 31.73
CA ASN A 39 0.24 -9.41 32.80
C ASN A 39 -1.20 -9.81 32.43
N ASN A 40 -1.42 -10.23 31.17
CA ASN A 40 -2.75 -10.49 30.57
C ASN A 40 -3.71 -9.28 30.52
N GLN A 41 -3.27 -8.09 30.93
CA GLN A 41 -4.06 -6.88 30.90
C GLN A 41 -3.97 -6.20 29.53
N ARG A 42 -4.93 -5.30 29.28
CA ARG A 42 -4.93 -4.47 28.07
C ARG A 42 -3.77 -3.48 28.15
N ASN A 43 -2.94 -3.46 27.12
CA ASN A 43 -1.90 -2.46 26.92
C ASN A 43 -2.23 -1.57 25.71
N ILE A 44 -1.75 -0.32 25.73
CA ILE A 44 -1.96 0.68 24.68
C ILE A 44 -0.59 1.18 24.21
N CYS A 45 -0.28 0.93 22.94
CA CYS A 45 0.91 1.45 22.28
C CYS A 45 0.52 2.72 21.52
N SER A 46 1.04 3.86 21.96
CA SER A 46 0.88 5.14 21.29
C SER A 46 1.65 5.15 19.98
N THR A 47 0.97 5.44 18.88
CA THR A 47 1.60 5.53 17.55
C THR A 47 0.83 6.51 16.67
N PRO A 48 1.52 7.34 15.87
CA PRO A 48 0.86 8.22 14.92
C PRO A 48 0.25 7.40 13.79
N THR A 49 -0.94 6.84 14.00
CA THR A 49 -1.73 6.16 12.96
C THR A 49 -2.36 7.20 12.04
N ARG A 50 -1.53 7.78 11.17
CA ARG A 50 -1.95 8.70 10.10
C ARG A 50 -2.68 7.98 8.97
N GLY A 51 -2.65 6.65 8.97
CA GLY A 51 -3.41 5.82 8.05
C GLY A 51 -3.80 4.46 8.61
N ARG A 52 -4.00 3.49 7.71
CA ARG A 52 -4.47 2.15 8.08
C ARG A 52 -3.40 1.39 8.87
N VAL A 53 -3.84 0.71 9.93
CA VAL A 53 -3.03 -0.27 10.65
C VAL A 53 -3.29 -1.65 10.09
N ARG A 54 -2.25 -2.42 9.81
CA ARG A 54 -2.33 -3.81 9.35
C ARG A 54 -1.67 -4.73 10.36
N PHE A 55 -2.31 -5.87 10.64
CA PHE A 55 -1.68 -6.95 11.40
C PHE A 55 -0.63 -7.62 10.53
N VAL A 56 0.60 -7.74 11.03
CA VAL A 56 1.73 -8.30 10.26
C VAL A 56 2.02 -9.73 10.71
N ARG A 57 2.33 -9.93 11.99
CA ARG A 57 2.58 -11.26 12.55
C ARG A 57 2.24 -11.35 14.03
N GLN A 58 1.83 -12.53 14.46
CA GLN A 58 1.71 -12.87 15.88
C GLN A 58 3.07 -13.28 16.43
N LEU A 59 3.40 -12.83 17.64
CA LEU A 59 4.62 -13.16 18.37
C LEU A 59 4.36 -13.94 19.66
N SER A 60 3.14 -13.89 20.22
CA SER A 60 2.73 -14.67 21.40
C SER A 60 2.11 -16.01 21.02
N ASN A 61 2.12 -16.95 21.97
CA ASN A 61 1.30 -18.16 21.89
C ASN A 61 -0.19 -17.86 22.11
N ALA A 62 -0.51 -16.88 22.96
CA ALA A 62 -1.88 -16.43 23.16
C ALA A 62 -2.44 -15.78 21.89
N SER A 63 -3.69 -16.11 21.57
CA SER A 63 -4.36 -15.66 20.35
C SER A 63 -4.53 -14.14 20.32
N CYS A 64 -4.10 -13.52 19.23
CA CYS A 64 -4.39 -12.12 18.97
C CYS A 64 -5.78 -11.90 18.35
N ARG A 65 -6.46 -12.94 17.86
CA ARG A 65 -7.76 -12.78 17.20
C ARG A 65 -8.82 -12.25 18.19
N GLY A 66 -9.35 -11.05 17.95
CA GLY A 66 -10.28 -10.37 18.88
C GLY A 66 -9.64 -9.78 20.15
N ASN A 67 -8.31 -9.85 20.25
CA ASN A 67 -7.53 -9.36 21.39
C ASN A 67 -6.62 -8.18 21.02
N TRP A 68 -6.82 -7.57 19.85
CA TRP A 68 -6.20 -6.32 19.47
C TRP A 68 -7.17 -5.42 18.68
N GLY A 69 -6.81 -4.16 18.57
CA GLY A 69 -7.47 -3.20 17.69
C GLY A 69 -6.70 -1.87 17.67
N TYR A 70 -7.20 -0.89 16.91
CA TYR A 70 -6.57 0.43 16.85
C TYR A 70 -7.59 1.57 16.83
N ARG A 71 -7.15 2.75 17.27
CA ARG A 71 -7.85 4.04 17.22
C ARG A 71 -6.94 5.07 16.54
N ARG A 72 -7.42 6.30 16.37
CA ARG A 72 -6.75 7.40 15.63
C ARG A 72 -5.28 7.67 15.97
N ASN A 73 -4.77 7.23 17.14
CA ASN A 73 -3.37 7.40 17.53
C ASN A 73 -2.85 6.28 18.44
N SER A 74 -3.49 5.11 18.43
CA SER A 74 -3.10 4.05 19.34
C SER A 74 -3.51 2.67 18.86
N ILE A 75 -2.68 1.69 19.19
CA ILE A 75 -2.97 0.27 19.04
C ILE A 75 -3.13 -0.28 20.45
N TRP A 76 -4.15 -1.11 20.66
CA TRP A 76 -4.32 -1.82 21.92
C TRP A 76 -4.27 -3.32 21.69
N VAL A 77 -3.74 -4.04 22.68
CA VAL A 77 -3.65 -5.50 22.74
C VAL A 77 -4.01 -5.96 24.15
N ARG A 78 -4.56 -7.18 24.33
CA ARG A 78 -4.98 -7.71 25.64
C ARG A 78 -4.83 -9.23 25.71
N ASN A 79 -5.08 -9.82 26.89
CA ASN A 79 -5.17 -11.27 27.09
C ASN A 79 -3.93 -12.03 26.60
N GLY A 80 -2.73 -11.48 26.83
CA GLY A 80 -1.46 -12.11 26.46
C GLY A 80 -1.08 -11.98 24.98
N CYS A 81 -1.90 -11.31 24.15
CA CYS A 81 -1.56 -11.06 22.74
C CYS A 81 -0.30 -10.17 22.62
N ARG A 82 0.66 -10.63 21.81
CA ARG A 82 1.83 -9.88 21.33
C ARG A 82 1.91 -10.04 19.82
N ALA A 83 2.00 -8.92 19.11
CA ALA A 83 2.02 -8.91 17.65
C ALA A 83 2.75 -7.70 17.10
N GLU A 84 3.09 -7.79 15.82
CA GLU A 84 3.59 -6.68 15.01
C GLU A 84 2.50 -6.11 14.12
N PHE A 85 2.55 -4.79 13.98
CA PHE A 85 1.58 -4.00 13.25
C PHE A 85 2.32 -3.07 12.29
N SER A 86 1.85 -2.99 11.05
CA SER A 86 2.32 -2.00 10.09
C SER A 86 1.42 -0.78 10.18
N VAL A 87 2.02 0.39 10.39
CA VAL A 87 1.35 1.69 10.41
C VAL A 87 1.84 2.47 9.19
N GLY A 88 0.93 2.75 8.26
CA GLY A 88 1.22 3.51 7.06
C GLY A 88 0.54 4.88 7.05
N ASP A 89 1.15 5.87 6.41
CA ASP A 89 0.48 7.11 6.02
C ASP A 89 -0.52 6.81 4.90
N ASN A 90 -1.80 7.15 5.08
CA ASN A 90 -2.82 7.03 4.02
C ASN A 90 -2.54 7.94 2.79
N ARG A 91 -1.48 8.75 2.81
CA ARG A 91 -1.08 9.62 1.71
C ARG A 91 -0.53 8.84 0.50
N ASN A 92 -0.11 7.59 0.71
CA ASN A 92 0.46 6.73 -0.34
C ASN A 92 -0.54 5.66 -0.85
N GLY A 93 -1.85 5.92 -0.74
CA GLY A 93 -2.89 5.08 -1.36
C GLY A 93 -3.10 5.35 -2.86
N ARG A 94 -2.16 6.05 -3.50
CA ARG A 94 -2.09 6.23 -4.96
C ARG A 94 -0.85 5.49 -5.40
N TYR A 95 -0.92 4.67 -6.45
CA TYR A 95 0.15 3.79 -6.96
C TYR A 95 0.21 2.38 -6.35
N ASP A 96 -0.87 1.62 -6.47
CA ASP A 96 -0.72 0.19 -6.84
C ASP A 96 -2.01 -0.33 -7.50
N GLY A 97 -2.42 0.38 -8.55
CA GLY A 97 -3.56 0.01 -9.41
C GLY A 97 -3.09 -0.34 -10.81
N ASN A 98 -1.89 -0.87 -10.96
CA ASN A 98 -1.37 -1.39 -12.24
C ASN A 98 -1.44 -2.92 -12.29
N ASP A 99 -2.52 -3.47 -11.73
CA ASP A 99 -2.89 -4.85 -11.98
C ASP A 99 -3.61 -4.95 -13.34
N ARG A 100 -2.81 -5.28 -14.36
CA ARG A 100 -3.19 -6.27 -15.38
C ARG A 100 -4.30 -5.91 -16.41
N TYR A 101 -4.34 -4.68 -16.94
CA TYR A 101 -4.89 -4.47 -18.30
C TYR A 101 -3.83 -4.41 -19.40
N GLY A 102 -2.72 -5.14 -19.19
CA GLY A 102 -1.76 -5.52 -20.23
C GLY A 102 -1.93 -6.97 -20.69
N ARG A 103 -3.17 -7.51 -20.69
CA ARG A 103 -3.43 -8.85 -21.26
C ARG A 103 -3.88 -8.71 -22.71
N ASN A 104 -2.87 -8.60 -23.57
CA ASN A 104 -2.83 -9.15 -24.92
C ASN A 104 -3.79 -8.55 -25.96
N ASP A 105 -3.37 -7.47 -26.61
CA ASP A 105 -2.75 -7.42 -27.96
C ASP A 105 -2.68 -8.74 -28.80
N ARG A 106 -3.67 -9.65 -28.73
CA ARG A 106 -3.71 -10.91 -29.52
C ARG A 106 -5.08 -11.26 -30.11
N TYR A 107 -5.94 -10.30 -30.40
CA TYR A 107 -7.04 -10.52 -31.35
C TYR A 107 -6.91 -9.70 -32.65
N ASP A 108 -5.80 -8.98 -32.84
CA ASP A 108 -5.38 -8.43 -34.15
C ASP A 108 -4.72 -9.48 -35.07
N ARG A 109 -5.03 -10.77 -34.89
CA ARG A 109 -4.39 -11.86 -35.66
C ARG A 109 -5.34 -12.95 -36.11
N ASN A 110 -6.54 -12.58 -36.58
CA ASN A 110 -7.19 -13.39 -37.61
C ASN A 110 -8.24 -12.60 -38.39
N ASP A 111 -7.72 -11.83 -39.34
CA ASP A 111 -8.33 -11.48 -40.62
C ASP A 111 -8.68 -12.74 -41.46
N ARG A 112 -9.49 -13.67 -40.92
CA ARG A 112 -9.81 -14.93 -41.60
C ARG A 112 -11.23 -15.47 -41.44
N TYR A 113 -12.22 -14.62 -41.17
CA TYR A 113 -13.63 -14.94 -41.46
C TYR A 113 -14.36 -13.74 -42.09
N GLY A 114 -13.76 -13.16 -43.14
CA GLY A 114 -14.50 -12.45 -44.19
C GLY A 114 -15.19 -13.43 -45.16
N ARG A 115 -15.92 -14.43 -44.65
CA ARG A 115 -16.69 -15.37 -45.48
C ARG A 115 -17.92 -15.90 -44.74
N ASN A 116 -19.00 -15.11 -44.73
CA ASN A 116 -20.28 -15.49 -45.35
C ASN A 116 -21.42 -14.61 -44.84
N ASP A 117 -21.53 -13.43 -45.43
CA ASP A 117 -22.71 -12.56 -45.44
C ASP A 117 -23.88 -13.16 -46.29
N ARG A 118 -24.18 -14.46 -46.22
CA ARG A 118 -25.04 -15.13 -47.24
C ARG A 118 -25.96 -16.29 -46.80
N TYR A 119 -26.52 -16.28 -45.59
CA TYR A 119 -27.79 -17.00 -45.29
C TYR A 119 -28.46 -16.23 -44.13
N ASP A 120 -29.46 -15.36 -44.27
CA ASP A 120 -30.53 -15.19 -45.26
C ASP A 120 -31.27 -16.49 -45.59
N ARG A 121 -31.75 -17.18 -44.55
CA ARG A 121 -32.83 -18.19 -44.60
C ARG A 121 -33.15 -18.71 -43.21
N ASN A 122 -34.11 -18.09 -42.52
CA ASN A 122 -35.23 -18.77 -41.83
C ASN A 122 -35.89 -17.91 -40.75
N ASP A 123 -36.17 -16.65 -41.10
CA ASP A 123 -37.23 -15.80 -40.52
C ASP A 123 -38.66 -16.32 -40.80
N ARG A 124 -38.90 -17.63 -40.81
CA ARG A 124 -40.22 -18.17 -41.16
C ARG A 124 -40.60 -19.37 -40.30
N TYR A 125 -41.57 -19.13 -39.41
CA TYR A 125 -42.70 -20.02 -39.13
C TYR A 125 -42.52 -21.45 -39.67
N ASP A 126 -42.32 -22.47 -38.82
CA ASP A 126 -42.78 -23.83 -39.16
C ASP A 126 -42.65 -24.94 -38.08
N ARG A 127 -42.18 -24.70 -36.84
CA ARG A 127 -42.03 -25.85 -35.91
C ARG A 127 -42.36 -25.62 -34.45
N TYR A 128 -43.58 -26.02 -34.07
CA TYR A 128 -44.00 -26.31 -32.69
C TYR A 128 -44.70 -25.19 -31.91
N ASN A 129 -45.53 -24.42 -32.63
CA ASN A 129 -46.95 -24.33 -32.27
C ASN A 129 -47.59 -25.75 -32.39
N ARG A 130 -47.13 -26.71 -31.58
CA ARG A 130 -47.59 -28.12 -31.61
C ARG A 130 -47.34 -28.89 -30.31
N ASN A 131 -47.11 -28.23 -29.17
CA ASN A 131 -47.15 -28.91 -27.86
C ASN A 131 -47.75 -28.02 -26.76
N ASP A 132 -48.90 -27.48 -27.12
CA ASP A 132 -50.02 -27.21 -26.23
C ASP A 132 -50.31 -28.43 -25.29
N ARG A 133 -50.77 -28.17 -24.06
CA ARG A 133 -51.61 -29.08 -23.22
C ARG A 133 -51.03 -30.15 -22.27
N TYR A 134 -49.84 -30.03 -21.68
CA TYR A 134 -49.47 -30.98 -20.60
C TYR A 134 -48.72 -30.32 -19.44
N TYR A 135 -49.40 -29.51 -18.64
CA TYR A 135 -49.13 -29.37 -17.19
C TYR A 135 -50.31 -28.60 -16.58
N ARG A 136 -51.39 -29.31 -16.32
CA ARG A 136 -52.52 -28.90 -15.48
C ARG A 136 -52.75 -29.99 -14.45
#